data_AF-A0A507WE58-F1
#
_entry.id   AF-A0A507WE58-F1
#
_cell.length_a   1.000
_cell.length_b   1.000
_cell.length_c   1.000
_cell.angle_alpha   90.00
_cell.angle_beta   90.00
_cell.angle_gamma   90.00
#
_symmetry.space_group_name_H-M   'P 1'
#
loop_
_entity.id
_entity.type
_entity.pdbx_description
1 polymer ?
#
loop_
_entity_poly.entity_id
_entity_poly.type
_entity_poly.pdbx_seq_one_letter_code
_entity_poly.pdbx_strand_id
1 'polypeptide(L)'
;MYQTVEAVVKNGIIQPIEAIEYEENTRFLLVRLTPIPASFNDEARRKKLADCFYQLAQSAAFSDIKDPVAWQKEVREDKPLFGRD
;
A
#
# COMPACT_ATOMS: atom_id res chain seq x y z
N MET A 1 11.72 22.60 -0.98
CA MET A 1 11.23 21.39 -1.66
C MET A 1 12.31 20.33 -1.52
N TYR A 2 12.01 19.17 -0.94
CA TYR A 2 12.98 18.09 -0.79
C TYR A 2 13.01 17.24 -2.06
N GLN A 3 14.20 16.89 -2.54
CA GLN A 3 14.39 15.95 -3.64
C GLN A 3 14.94 14.63 -3.07
N THR A 4 14.35 13.52 -3.48
CA THR A 4 14.82 12.19 -3.11
C THR A 4 15.73 11.68 -4.22
N VAL A 5 16.92 11.21 -3.85
CA VAL A 5 17.88 10.63 -4.79
C VAL A 5 18.04 9.15 -4.49
N GLU A 6 17.97 8.33 -5.53
CA GLU A 6 18.25 6.89 -5.39
C GLU A 6 19.76 6.65 -5.31
N ALA A 7 20.16 5.78 -4.39
CA ALA A 7 21.54 5.43 -4.15
C ALA A 7 21.68 3.97 -3.74
N VAL A 8 22.88 3.42 -3.97
CA VAL A 8 23.25 2.06 -3.58
C VAL A 8 24.46 2.08 -2.68
N VAL A 9 24.60 1.05 -1.83
CA VAL A 9 25.81 0.86 -1.02
C VAL A 9 26.80 0.00 -1.82
N LYS A 10 27.97 0.55 -2.15
CA LYS A 10 29.11 -0.20 -2.71
C LYS A 10 30.35 0.01 -1.83
N ASN A 11 30.94 -1.08 -1.34
CA ASN A 11 32.10 -1.05 -0.45
C ASN A 11 31.92 -0.16 0.80
N GLY A 12 30.70 -0.12 1.35
CA GLY A 12 30.38 0.72 2.51
C GLY A 12 30.17 2.21 2.20
N ILE A 13 30.28 2.61 0.92
CA ILE A 13 30.05 3.98 0.46
C ILE A 13 28.68 4.06 -0.21
N ILE A 14 27.91 5.09 0.12
CA ILE A 14 26.62 5.40 -0.50
C ILE A 14 26.90 6.13 -1.81
N GLN A 15 26.50 5.53 -2.92
CA GLN A 15 26.72 6.04 -4.26
C GLN A 15 25.37 6.32 -4.93
N PRO A 16 25.09 7.59 -5.27
CA PRO A 16 23.95 7.93 -6.10
C PRO A 16 23.94 7.11 -7.40
N ILE A 17 22.76 6.68 -7.84
CA ILE A 17 22.61 5.99 -9.12
C ILE A 17 22.85 6.98 -10.27
N GLU A 18 22.36 8.20 -10.10
CA GLU A 18 22.57 9.32 -11.03
C GLU A 18 23.49 10.36 -10.40
N ALA A 19 24.29 11.03 -11.23
CA ALA A 19 25.14 12.12 -10.77
C ALA A 19 24.28 13.27 -10.23
N ILE A 20 24.64 13.76 -9.06
CA ILE A 20 23.94 14.86 -8.38
C ILE A 20 24.94 15.97 -8.08
N GLU A 21 24.58 17.19 -8.45
CA GLU A 21 25.39 18.39 -8.24
C GLU A 21 24.85 19.17 -7.05
N TYR A 22 25.75 19.60 -6.16
CA TYR A 22 25.40 20.41 -5.01
C TYR A 22 26.50 21.41 -4.70
N GLU A 23 26.11 22.51 -4.07
CA GLU A 23 27.04 23.49 -3.54
C GLU A 23 27.82 22.90 -2.35
N GLU A 24 29.02 23.43 -2.13
CA GLU A 24 29.86 23.07 -1.00
C GLU A 24 29.10 23.32 0.33
N ASN A 25 29.18 22.38 1.28
CA ASN A 25 28.48 22.41 2.57
C ASN A 25 26.94 22.28 2.53
N THR A 26 26.36 21.81 1.42
CA THR A 26 24.91 21.50 1.37
C THR A 26 24.55 20.42 2.41
N ARG A 27 23.48 20.65 3.18
CA ARG A 27 22.98 19.69 4.19
C ARG A 27 22.12 18.62 3.54
N PHE A 28 22.39 17.34 3.85
CA PHE A 28 21.60 16.20 3.39
C PHE A 28 20.92 15.46 4.55
N LEU A 29 19.74 14.92 4.25
CA LEU A 29 19.08 13.92 5.08
C LEU A 29 19.18 12.58 4.38
N LEU A 30 19.84 11.61 5.00
CA LEU A 30 19.86 10.23 4.51
C LEU A 30 18.76 9.41 5.18
N VAL A 31 17.89 8.81 4.35
CA VAL A 31 16.87 7.87 4.79
C VAL A 31 17.24 6.49 4.27
N ARG A 32 17.54 5.57 5.19
CA ARG A 32 17.75 4.16 4.83
C ARG A 32 16.40 3.48 4.69
N LEU A 33 16.08 3.04 3.47
CA LEU A 33 14.96 2.14 3.26
C LEU A 33 15.33 0.76 3.81
N THR A 34 14.71 0.38 4.92
CA THR A 34 14.74 -1.01 5.37
C THR A 34 13.69 -1.74 4.56
N PRO A 35 14.05 -2.72 3.71
CA PRO A 35 13.05 -3.55 3.07
C PRO A 35 12.23 -4.19 4.18
N ILE A 36 10.94 -3.91 4.19
CA ILE A 36 10.01 -4.69 5.00
C ILE A 36 10.14 -6.10 4.44
N PRO A 37 10.57 -7.10 5.22
CA PRO A 37 10.61 -8.46 4.73
C PRO A 37 9.21 -8.77 4.23
N ALA A 38 9.10 -9.19 2.95
CA ALA A 38 7.83 -9.63 2.39
C ALA A 38 7.23 -10.59 3.41
N SER A 39 6.11 -10.21 4.04
CA SER A 39 5.63 -10.90 5.22
C SER A 39 5.48 -12.38 4.87
N PHE A 40 6.05 -13.25 5.69
CA PHE A 40 6.00 -14.68 5.47
C PHE A 40 4.56 -15.09 5.14
N ASN A 41 4.42 -15.65 3.94
CA ASN A 41 3.26 -16.36 3.44
C ASN A 41 2.05 -15.51 2.96
N ASP A 42 2.34 -14.51 2.12
CA ASP A 42 1.32 -13.80 1.35
C ASP A 42 0.39 -14.74 0.57
N GLU A 43 0.89 -15.89 0.10
CA GLU A 43 0.09 -16.89 -0.58
C GLU A 43 -0.91 -17.60 0.34
N ALA A 44 -0.49 -18.10 1.51
CA ALA A 44 -1.43 -18.70 2.45
C ALA A 44 -2.41 -17.67 3.03
N ARG A 45 -1.97 -16.42 3.23
CA ARG A 45 -2.87 -15.32 3.61
C ARG A 45 -3.93 -15.12 2.53
N ARG A 46 -3.52 -15.01 1.26
CA ARG A 46 -4.44 -14.86 0.11
C ARG A 46 -5.40 -16.05 0.01
N LYS A 47 -4.90 -17.28 0.16
CA LYS A 47 -5.71 -18.51 0.13
C LYS A 47 -6.76 -18.51 1.23
N LYS A 48 -6.36 -18.24 2.48
CA LYS A 48 -7.28 -18.16 3.62
C LYS A 48 -8.36 -17.11 3.40
N LEU A 49 -7.99 -15.96 2.83
CA LEU A 49 -8.91 -14.87 2.56
C LEU A 49 -9.92 -15.24 1.46
N ALA A 50 -9.47 -15.92 0.40
CA ALA A 50 -10.34 -16.46 -0.64
C ALA A 50 -11.32 -17.52 -0.08
N ASP A 51 -10.82 -18.43 0.77
CA ASP A 51 -11.66 -19.46 1.42
C ASP A 51 -12.76 -18.81 2.28
N CYS A 52 -12.42 -17.77 3.05
CA CYS A 52 -13.41 -17.02 3.83
C CYS A 52 -14.47 -16.37 2.95
N PHE A 53 -14.10 -15.77 1.81
CA PHE A 53 -15.08 -15.20 0.88
C PHE A 53 -15.97 -16.26 0.24
N TYR A 54 -15.42 -17.43 -0.07
CA TYR A 54 -16.21 -18.54 -0.58
C TYR A 54 -17.25 -19.02 0.45
N GLN A 55 -16.85 -19.17 1.71
CA GLN A 55 -17.75 -19.52 2.81
C GLN A 55 -18.84 -18.46 3.03
N LEU A 56 -18.46 -17.18 2.97
CA LEU A 56 -19.38 -16.05 3.10
C LEU A 56 -20.42 -16.02 1.97
N ALA A 57 -20.01 -16.33 0.74
CA ALA A 57 -20.92 -16.42 -0.39
C ALA A 57 -21.94 -17.57 -0.21
N GLN A 58 -21.49 -18.70 0.36
CA GLN A 58 -22.36 -19.86 0.62
C GLN A 58 -23.32 -19.65 1.80
N SER A 59 -22.95 -18.82 2.78
CA SER A 59 -23.77 -18.62 3.98
C SER A 59 -25.03 -17.79 3.73
N ALA A 60 -25.20 -17.24 2.52
CA ALA A 60 -26.31 -16.36 2.17
C ALA A 60 -26.49 -15.17 3.14
N ALA A 61 -25.41 -14.75 3.83
CA ALA A 61 -25.46 -13.71 4.86
C ALA A 61 -26.03 -12.37 4.39
N PHE A 62 -26.10 -12.15 3.07
CA PHE A 62 -26.60 -10.94 2.43
C PHE A 62 -27.80 -11.21 1.52
N SER A 63 -28.48 -12.36 1.65
CA SER A 63 -29.62 -12.72 0.79
C SER A 63 -30.78 -11.72 0.85
N ASP A 64 -30.91 -11.03 1.98
CA ASP A 64 -31.98 -10.05 2.21
C ASP A 64 -31.68 -8.70 1.55
N ILE A 65 -30.44 -8.48 1.09
CA ILE A 65 -30.03 -7.28 0.36
C ILE A 65 -30.48 -7.40 -1.09
N LYS A 66 -31.63 -6.79 -1.42
CA LYS A 66 -32.21 -6.80 -2.77
C LYS A 66 -31.48 -5.89 -3.76
N ASP A 67 -31.02 -4.73 -3.29
CA ASP A 67 -30.22 -3.77 -4.07
C ASP A 67 -28.96 -3.40 -3.28
N PRO A 68 -27.82 -4.03 -3.60
CA PRO A 68 -26.55 -3.76 -2.93
C PRO A 68 -26.10 -2.31 -3.04
N VAL A 69 -26.42 -1.62 -4.14
CA VAL A 69 -25.99 -0.23 -4.38
C VAL A 69 -26.82 0.73 -3.55
N ALA A 70 -28.13 0.54 -3.50
CA ALA A 70 -29.00 1.34 -2.64
C ALA A 70 -28.65 1.12 -1.16
N TRP A 71 -28.47 -0.15 -0.74
CA TRP A 71 -28.02 -0.48 0.61
C TRP A 71 -26.67 0.17 0.94
N GLN A 72 -25.71 0.12 0.01
CA GLN A 72 -24.41 0.76 0.22
C GLN A 72 -24.52 2.29 0.37
N LYS A 73 -25.41 2.96 -0.37
CA LYS A 73 -25.65 4.41 -0.22
C LYS A 73 -26.27 4.74 1.13
N GLU A 74 -27.26 3.95 1.55
CA GLU A 74 -27.91 4.07 2.87
C GLU A 74 -26.90 3.91 4.01
N VAL A 75 -26.12 2.83 4.01
CA VAL A 75 -25.08 2.56 5.03
C VAL A 75 -24.04 3.66 5.08
N ARG A 76 -23.74 4.27 3.93
CA ARG A 76 -22.73 5.32 3.82
C ARG A 76 -23.26 6.71 4.10
N GLU A 77 -24.57 6.90 4.26
CA GLU A 77 -25.20 8.21 4.43
C GLU A 77 -24.73 9.22 3.36
N ASP A 78 -24.60 8.75 2.11
CA ASP A 78 -24.04 9.53 0.99
C ASP A 78 -22.64 10.14 1.21
N LYS A 79 -21.86 9.68 2.20
CA LYS A 79 -20.47 10.10 2.40
C LYS A 79 -19.63 9.71 1.18
N PRO A 80 -18.76 10.60 0.66
CA PRO A 80 -17.94 10.33 -0.52
C PRO A 80 -17.01 9.13 -0.31
N LEU A 81 -16.61 8.48 -1.41
CA LEU A 81 -15.63 7.39 -1.32
C LEU A 81 -14.27 8.04 -1.06
N PHE A 82 -13.58 7.59 -0.01
CA PHE A 82 -12.19 8.00 0.22
C PHE A 82 -11.35 7.64 -1.02
N GLY A 83 -10.72 8.65 -1.64
CA GLY A 83 -9.81 8.48 -2.77
C GLY A 83 -10.48 8.30 -4.14
N ARG A 84 -11.78 8.59 -4.27
CA ARG A 84 -12.44 8.79 -5.57
C ARG A 84 -13.04 10.19 -5.59
N ASP A 85 -12.37 11.09 -6.31
CA ASP A 85 -13.02 12.27 -6.89
C ASP A 85 -13.80 11.85 -8.15
#